data_AF-A0A317JUJ1-F1
#
_entry.id   AF-A0A317JUJ1-F1
#
_cell.length_a   1.000
_cell.length_b   1.000
_cell.length_c   1.000
_cell.angle_alpha   90.00
_cell.angle_beta   90.00
_cell.angle_gamma   90.00
#
_symmetry.space_group_name_H-M   'P 1'
#
loop_
_entity.id
_entity.type
_entity.pdbx_description
1 polymer ?
#
loop_
_entity_poly.entity_id
_entity_poly.type
_entity_poly.pdbx_seq_one_letter_code
_entity_poly.pdbx_strand_id
1 'polypeptide(L)'
;MARTVVKRATEVVVPEVVLSYHIGVVAVGLLRHPYKTVQDVVRSKIPGIIILFPIFVWMVASIILRVFDDLFFAFIPFIGFWWFFFVWVSVFTLLWQILLLYLYFRFSSVMK
;
A
#
# COMPACT_ATOMS: atom_id res chain seq x y z
N MET A 1 -32.73 -11.62 -30.08
CA MET A 1 -31.47 -12.38 -29.87
C MET A 1 -30.26 -11.51 -29.49
N ALA A 2 -30.24 -10.19 -29.79
CA ALA A 2 -29.11 -9.30 -29.44
C ALA A 2 -28.96 -8.94 -27.95
N ARG A 3 -30.01 -9.07 -27.13
CA ARG A 3 -29.98 -8.69 -25.68
C ARG A 3 -29.11 -9.60 -24.82
N THR A 4 -28.92 -10.86 -25.22
CA THR A 4 -28.15 -11.84 -24.44
C THR A 4 -26.64 -11.66 -24.61
N VAL A 5 -26.21 -11.05 -25.72
CA VAL A 5 -24.79 -10.81 -26.03
C VAL A 5 -24.27 -9.59 -25.27
N VAL A 6 -25.09 -8.54 -25.12
CA VAL A 6 -24.70 -7.31 -24.40
C VAL A 6 -24.48 -7.57 -22.90
N LYS A 7 -25.27 -8.46 -22.28
CA LYS A 7 -25.09 -8.82 -20.86
C LYS A 7 -23.76 -9.53 -20.56
N ARG A 8 -23.24 -10.33 -21.50
CA ARG A 8 -21.96 -11.03 -21.31
C ARG A 8 -20.74 -10.12 -21.47
N ALA A 9 -20.85 -9.05 -22.27
CA ALA A 9 -19.74 -8.12 -22.45
C ALA A 9 -19.52 -7.23 -21.21
N THR A 10 -20.59 -6.87 -20.49
CA THR A 10 -20.50 -6.05 -19.26
C THR A 10 -20.07 -6.82 -18.02
N GLU A 11 -20.17 -8.15 -17.99
CA GLU A 11 -19.72 -8.96 -16.85
C GLU A 11 -18.20 -9.16 -16.80
N VAL A 12 -17.51 -9.11 -17.94
CA VAL A 12 -16.08 -9.47 -18.02
C VAL A 12 -15.14 -8.27 -17.82
N VAL A 13 -15.61 -7.04 -18.03
CA VAL A 13 -14.79 -5.80 -17.94
C VAL A 13 -14.84 -5.15 -16.55
N VAL A 14 -15.83 -5.50 -15.73
CA VAL A 14 -16.04 -4.91 -14.39
C VAL A 14 -15.14 -5.45 -13.26
N PRO A 15 -14.62 -6.70 -13.26
CA PRO A 15 -13.92 -7.23 -12.08
C PRO A 15 -12.59 -6.53 -11.81
N GLU A 16 -11.83 -6.13 -12.85
CA GLU A 16 -10.55 -5.45 -12.67
C GLU A 16 -10.69 -4.03 -12.12
N VAL A 17 -11.71 -3.28 -12.57
CA VAL A 17 -11.95 -1.90 -12.11
C VAL A 17 -12.42 -1.91 -10.65
N VAL A 18 -13.25 -2.88 -10.26
CA VAL A 18 -13.69 -3.06 -8.87
C VAL A 18 -12.54 -3.49 -7.97
N LEU A 19 -11.69 -4.41 -8.45
CA LEU A 19 -10.54 -4.91 -7.69
C LEU A 19 -9.47 -3.81 -7.49
N SER A 20 -9.14 -3.05 -8.53
CA SER A 20 -8.19 -1.93 -8.46
C SER A 20 -8.71 -0.78 -7.58
N TYR A 21 -10.02 -0.49 -7.65
CA TYR A 21 -10.68 0.45 -6.73
C TYR A 21 -10.58 -0.04 -5.27
N HIS A 22 -10.78 -1.33 -5.01
CA HIS A 22 -10.64 -1.91 -3.67
C HIS A 22 -9.20 -1.82 -3.16
N ILE A 23 -8.20 -2.07 -4.01
CA ILE A 23 -6.78 -1.96 -3.63
C ILE A 23 -6.42 -0.51 -3.26
N GLY A 24 -6.87 0.47 -4.05
CA GLY A 24 -6.63 1.89 -3.76
C GLY A 24 -7.29 2.35 -2.46
N VAL A 25 -8.54 1.96 -2.22
CA VAL A 25 -9.27 2.28 -0.98
C VAL A 25 -8.62 1.60 0.23
N VAL A 26 -8.18 0.35 0.10
CA VAL A 26 -7.46 -0.37 1.16
C VAL A 26 -6.11 0.29 1.44
N ALA A 27 -5.36 0.71 0.42
CA ALA A 27 -4.09 1.41 0.60
C ALA A 27 -4.24 2.73 1.38
N VAL A 28 -5.24 3.54 1.05
CA VAL A 28 -5.55 4.77 1.79
C VAL A 28 -6.10 4.46 3.19
N GLY A 29 -6.92 3.42 3.30
CA GLY A 29 -7.49 2.95 4.56
C GLY A 29 -6.42 2.48 5.54
N LEU A 30 -5.38 1.80 5.06
CA LEU A 30 -4.24 1.36 5.87
C LEU A 30 -3.49 2.52 6.51
N LEU A 31 -3.53 3.73 5.92
CA LEU A 31 -2.90 4.93 6.48
C LEU A 31 -3.83 5.68 7.44
N ARG A 32 -5.13 5.80 7.12
CA ARG A 32 -6.09 6.56 7.94
C ARG A 32 -6.66 5.77 9.11
N HIS A 33 -7.02 4.52 8.88
CA HIS A 33 -7.74 3.67 9.82
C HIS A 33 -7.19 2.23 9.82
N PRO A 34 -5.90 2.03 10.19
CA PRO A 34 -5.21 0.74 10.07
C PRO A 34 -5.95 -0.41 10.75
N TYR A 35 -6.57 -0.16 11.90
CA TYR A 35 -7.32 -1.18 12.64
C TYR A 35 -8.51 -1.73 11.85
N LYS A 36 -9.41 -0.85 11.39
CA LYS A 36 -10.60 -1.25 10.63
C LYS A 36 -10.22 -1.87 9.30
N THR A 37 -9.26 -1.27 8.59
CA THR A 37 -8.86 -1.75 7.28
C THR A 37 -8.18 -3.11 7.32
N VAL A 38 -7.29 -3.38 8.29
CA VAL A 38 -6.68 -4.72 8.42
C VAL A 38 -7.73 -5.76 8.83
N GLN A 39 -8.69 -5.39 9.68
CA GLN A 39 -9.82 -6.26 10.03
C GLN A 39 -10.65 -6.64 8.80
N ASP A 40 -10.96 -5.66 7.94
CA ASP A 40 -11.71 -5.87 6.69
C ASP A 40 -10.92 -6.70 5.67
N VAL A 41 -9.61 -6.50 5.57
CA VAL A 41 -8.71 -7.31 4.72
C VAL A 41 -8.75 -8.78 5.13
N VAL A 42 -8.66 -9.07 6.44
CA VAL A 42 -8.73 -10.45 6.95
C VAL A 42 -10.10 -11.07 6.71
N ARG A 43 -11.19 -10.33 6.99
CA ARG A 43 -12.57 -10.81 6.78
C ARG A 43 -12.88 -11.09 5.31
N SER A 44 -12.42 -10.21 4.43
CA SER A 44 -12.66 -10.29 2.99
C SER A 44 -11.74 -11.31 2.30
N LYS A 45 -10.87 -12.00 3.05
CA LYS A 45 -9.86 -12.95 2.54
C LYS A 45 -8.99 -12.36 1.43
N ILE A 46 -8.76 -11.04 1.48
CA ILE A 46 -7.87 -10.34 0.55
C ILE A 46 -6.44 -10.82 0.84
N PRO A 47 -5.60 -11.07 -0.18
CA PRO A 47 -4.23 -11.50 0.03
C PRO A 47 -3.47 -10.54 0.96
N GLY A 48 -2.94 -11.08 2.06
CA GLY A 48 -2.24 -10.32 3.09
C GLY A 48 -0.99 -9.57 2.60
N ILE A 49 -0.52 -9.84 1.38
CA ILE A 49 0.52 -9.08 0.69
C ILE A 49 0.19 -7.58 0.65
N ILE A 50 -1.10 -7.20 0.59
CA ILE A 50 -1.52 -5.79 0.54
C ILE A 50 -1.08 -4.99 1.79
N ILE A 51 -0.80 -5.69 2.90
CA ILE A 51 -0.35 -5.08 4.16
C ILE A 51 1.10 -4.65 4.09
N LEU A 52 1.88 -5.25 3.18
CA LEU A 52 3.27 -4.87 2.89
C LEU A 52 3.35 -3.65 1.94
N PHE A 53 2.21 -3.13 1.50
CA PHE A 53 2.14 -2.00 0.58
C PHE A 53 2.93 -0.76 1.07
N PRO A 54 2.87 -0.33 2.35
CA PRO A 54 3.64 0.82 2.83
C PRO A 54 5.15 0.62 2.68
N ILE A 55 5.67 -0.58 2.98
CA ILE A 55 7.09 -0.90 2.75
C ILE A 55 7.44 -0.88 1.26
N PHE A 56 6.56 -1.42 0.41
CA PHE A 56 6.81 -1.43 -1.04
C PHE A 56 6.91 0.00 -1.58
N VAL A 57 5.96 0.87 -1.21
CA VAL A 57 5.98 2.29 -1.57
C VAL A 57 7.25 2.97 -1.05
N TRP A 58 7.66 2.68 0.19
CA TRP A 58 8.89 3.22 0.76
C TRP A 58 10.16 2.77 0.03
N MET A 59 10.25 1.49 -0.35
CA MET A 59 11.37 0.97 -1.15
C MET A 59 11.46 1.68 -2.50
N VAL A 60 10.35 1.81 -3.21
CA VAL A 60 10.30 2.51 -4.51
C VAL A 60 10.71 3.98 -4.33
N ALA A 61 10.16 4.66 -3.32
CA ALA A 61 10.52 6.04 -3.01
C ALA A 61 12.01 6.20 -2.68
N SER A 62 12.61 5.25 -1.95
CA SER A 62 14.04 5.24 -1.61
C SER A 62 14.93 5.10 -2.84
N ILE A 63 14.54 4.23 -3.79
CA ILE A 63 15.27 4.05 -5.06
C ILE A 63 15.19 5.34 -5.88
N ILE A 64 14.00 5.92 -6.00
CA ILE A 64 13.79 7.18 -6.71
C ILE A 64 14.68 8.26 -6.08
N LEU A 65 14.62 8.42 -4.76
CA LEU A 65 15.39 9.44 -4.05
C LEU A 65 16.89 9.29 -4.28
N ARG A 66 17.39 8.06 -4.36
CA ARG A 66 18.81 7.78 -4.67
C ARG A 66 19.19 8.18 -6.10
N VAL A 67 18.32 7.91 -7.08
CA VAL A 67 18.52 8.36 -8.47
C VAL A 67 18.52 9.89 -8.54
N PHE A 68 17.63 10.55 -7.78
CA PHE A 68 17.61 12.01 -7.67
C PHE A 68 18.87 12.55 -6.98
N ASP A 69 19.34 11.95 -5.89
CA ASP A 69 20.59 12.36 -5.23
C ASP A 69 21.77 12.31 -6.21
N ASP A 70 21.90 11.25 -7.01
CA ASP A 70 22.96 11.10 -8.00
C ASP A 70 22.86 12.15 -9.14
N LEU A 71 21.64 12.54 -9.53
CA LEU A 71 21.37 13.55 -10.57
C LEU A 71 21.55 15.00 -10.08
N PHE A 72 21.21 15.28 -8.82
CA PHE A 72 21.14 16.63 -8.26
C PHE A 72 22.28 16.97 -7.29
N PHE A 73 23.25 16.05 -7.11
CA PHE A 73 24.43 16.22 -6.23
C PHE A 73 25.20 17.53 -6.47
N ALA A 74 25.10 18.12 -7.67
CA ALA A 74 25.74 19.38 -8.02
C ALA A 74 25.04 20.65 -7.50
N PHE A 75 23.77 20.58 -7.07
CA PHE A 75 22.94 21.77 -6.86
C PHE A 75 22.45 22.03 -5.42
N ILE A 76 22.46 21.03 -4.52
CA ILE A 76 21.76 21.15 -3.23
C ILE A 76 22.72 20.99 -2.04
N PRO A 77 23.07 22.10 -1.33
CA PRO A 77 24.00 22.06 -0.19
C PRO A 77 23.37 21.52 1.12
N PHE A 78 22.15 20.98 1.10
CA PHE A 78 21.38 20.57 2.29
C PHE A 78 21.29 19.05 2.52
N ILE A 79 22.35 18.31 2.19
CA ILE A 79 22.45 16.84 2.34
C ILE A 79 22.03 16.35 3.74
N GLY A 80 22.37 17.09 4.81
CA GLY A 80 22.05 16.70 6.18
C GLY A 80 20.56 16.70 6.53
N PHE A 81 19.78 17.65 6.00
CA PHE A 81 18.34 17.75 6.28
C PHE A 81 17.55 16.64 5.57
N TRP A 82 17.88 16.36 4.31
CA TRP A 82 17.28 15.28 3.53
C TRP A 82 17.58 13.91 4.13
N TRP A 83 18.82 13.70 4.59
CA TRP A 83 19.20 12.48 5.28
C TRP A 83 18.44 12.29 6.60
N PHE A 84 18.30 13.35 7.41
CA PHE A 84 17.50 13.30 8.63
C PHE A 84 16.05 12.90 8.34
N PHE A 85 15.42 13.55 7.35
CA PHE A 85 14.05 13.24 6.97
C PHE A 85 13.90 11.80 6.45
N PHE A 86 14.85 11.34 5.64
CA PHE A 86 14.89 9.96 5.15
C PHE A 86 14.95 8.93 6.27
N VAL A 87 15.86 9.13 7.24
CA VAL A 87 15.98 8.26 8.41
C VAL A 87 14.69 8.28 9.23
N TRP A 88 14.11 9.46 9.45
CA TRP A 88 12.91 9.61 10.26
C TRP A 88 11.70 8.91 9.62
N VAL A 89 11.50 9.09 8.31
CA VAL A 89 10.44 8.39 7.56
C VAL A 89 10.69 6.89 7.48
N SER A 90 11.96 6.44 7.38
CA SER A 90 12.31 5.02 7.45
C SER A 90 11.85 4.39 8.76
N VAL A 91 12.21 5.02 9.89
CA VAL A 91 11.85 4.54 11.23
C VAL A 91 10.34 4.54 11.41
N PHE A 92 9.66 5.61 11.02
CA PHE A 92 8.21 5.69 11.05
C PHE A 92 7.55 4.55 10.25
N THR A 93 8.01 4.33 9.01
CA THR A 93 7.47 3.28 8.12
C THR A 93 7.70 1.89 8.71
N LEU A 94 8.85 1.65 9.33
CA LEU A 94 9.20 0.37 9.93
C LEU A 94 8.30 0.07 11.15
N LEU A 95 8.12 1.05 12.04
CA LEU A 95 7.17 0.96 13.16
C LEU A 95 5.73 0.75 12.67
N TRP A 96 5.35 1.47 11.61
CA TRP A 96 4.04 1.33 10.98
C TRP A 96 3.82 -0.08 10.44
N GLN A 97 4.84 -0.66 9.80
CA GLN A 97 4.75 -2.02 9.29
C GLN A 97 4.61 -3.05 10.41
N ILE A 98 5.36 -2.89 11.51
CA ILE A 98 5.25 -3.76 12.69
C ILE A 98 3.81 -3.72 13.23
N LEU A 99 3.23 -2.52 13.34
CA LEU A 99 1.83 -2.34 13.79
C LEU A 99 0.85 -3.07 12.86
N LEU A 100 0.99 -2.89 11.54
CA LEU A 100 0.12 -3.51 10.56
C LEU A 100 0.21 -5.05 10.56
N LEU A 101 1.43 -5.58 10.65
CA LEU A 101 1.66 -7.03 10.77
C LEU A 101 1.07 -7.57 12.07
N TYR A 102 1.28 -6.88 13.20
CA TYR A 102 0.68 -7.25 14.48
C TYR A 102 -0.85 -7.33 14.39
N LEU A 103 -1.50 -6.30 13.81
CA LEU A 103 -2.95 -6.28 13.62
C LEU A 103 -3.41 -7.43 12.73
N TYR A 104 -2.67 -7.72 11.66
CA TYR A 104 -2.99 -8.82 10.75
C TYR A 104 -2.94 -10.17 11.45
N PHE A 105 -1.84 -10.46 12.17
CA PHE A 105 -1.71 -11.70 12.93
C PHE A 105 -2.79 -11.82 14.00
N ARG A 106 -3.06 -10.73 14.72
CA ARG A 106 -4.11 -10.67 15.75
C ARG A 106 -5.49 -11.01 15.18
N PHE A 107 -5.87 -10.43 14.06
CA PHE A 107 -7.18 -10.69 13.47
C PHE A 107 -7.25 -12.04 12.77
N SER A 108 -6.17 -12.46 12.14
CA SER A 108 -6.07 -13.79 11.51
C SER A 108 -6.15 -14.92 12.55
N SER A 109 -5.58 -14.73 13.76
CA SER A 109 -5.68 -15.72 14.82
C SER A 109 -7.07 -15.77 15.48
N VAL A 110 -7.75 -14.63 15.59
CA VAL A 110 -9.10 -14.53 16.19
C VAL A 110 -10.21 -15.02 15.23
N MET A 111 -9.99 -14.93 13.91
CA MET A 111 -10.99 -15.32 12.90
C MET A 111 -10.75 -16.70 12.28
N LYS A 112 -9.78 -17.47 12.79
CA LYS A 112 -9.66 -18.91 12.53
C LYS A 112 -10.72 -19.68 13.31
#